data_AF-A0A1U7HHU5-F1
#
_entry.id   AF-A0A1U7HHU5-F1
#
_cell.length_a   1.000
_cell.length_b   1.000
_cell.length_c   1.000
_cell.angle_alpha   90.00
_cell.angle_beta   90.00
_cell.angle_gamma   90.00
#
_symmetry.space_group_name_H-M   'P 1'
#
loop_
_entity.id
_entity.type
_entity.pdbx_description
1 polymer ?
#
loop_
_entity_poly.entity_id
_entity_poly.type
_entity_poly.pdbx_seq_one_letter_code
_entity_poly.pdbx_strand_id
1 'polypeptide(L)'
;MVSSVTHTPSFDFDDDKFKAPASEILPWCQMINPQWGENGLKPYGLAITQENAKLVGFTPDENWQQVEYTFGSGEIVELLMTSTPRILVLHRGPVCIKDRTTNTTLGRLIDHYESFTNEKPKFKTFTRYLVFLVGKNQKLLHHSPLRLTLSGAAGASFSTAFRTSKNGQVTSGFTLELEKAYAAFRHQSFAAKSGLFHAHGVFCPIITSEERGTAPNKALVAVTVDYEHPTAENLVEYLIPTNSEESAVICQTFETYQDFGKEQPKLEAASTPDVEEIADSDRFDEYDFDAAPY
;
A
#
# COMPACT_ATOMS: atom_id res chain seq x y z
N MET A 1 53.93 -6.25 44.32
CA MET A 1 53.83 -6.29 42.85
C MET A 1 52.36 -6.51 42.52
N VAL A 2 51.67 -5.51 41.97
CA VAL A 2 50.25 -5.59 41.63
C VAL A 2 50.18 -5.99 40.16
N SER A 3 49.68 -7.19 39.88
CA SER A 3 49.51 -7.70 38.51
C SER A 3 48.32 -6.99 37.89
N SER A 4 48.57 -6.17 36.86
CA SER A 4 47.52 -5.54 36.05
C SER A 4 46.82 -6.61 35.22
N VAL A 5 45.56 -6.89 35.52
CA VAL A 5 44.71 -7.71 34.65
C VAL A 5 44.29 -6.83 33.47
N THR A 6 44.94 -7.00 32.33
CA THR A 6 44.49 -6.44 31.06
C THR A 6 43.25 -7.20 30.62
N HIS A 7 42.07 -6.59 30.78
CA HIS A 7 40.84 -7.10 30.16
C HIS A 7 40.95 -6.86 28.66
N THR A 8 41.18 -7.93 27.89
CA THR A 8 41.06 -7.88 26.44
C THR A 8 39.57 -7.74 26.12
N PRO A 9 39.13 -6.68 25.41
CA PRO A 9 37.74 -6.56 25.01
C PRO A 9 37.37 -7.72 24.07
N SER A 10 36.23 -8.34 24.34
CA SER A 10 35.63 -9.38 23.48
C SER A 10 34.65 -8.70 22.51
N PHE A 11 34.82 -8.99 21.22
CA PHE A 11 34.01 -8.47 20.12
C PHE A 11 33.23 -9.60 19.43
N ASP A 12 32.58 -10.44 20.24
CA ASP A 12 31.77 -11.55 19.74
C ASP A 12 30.35 -11.06 19.44
N PHE A 13 30.13 -10.69 18.18
CA PHE A 13 28.85 -10.23 17.64
C PHE A 13 28.11 -11.33 16.85
N ASP A 14 28.56 -12.58 16.93
CA ASP A 14 27.97 -13.70 16.18
C ASP A 14 26.75 -14.32 16.90
N ASP A 15 26.46 -13.89 18.13
CA ASP A 15 25.25 -14.24 18.88
C ASP A 15 23.99 -13.75 18.13
N ASP A 16 22.96 -14.59 18.07
CA ASP A 16 21.70 -14.30 17.38
C ASP A 16 21.02 -13.01 17.86
N LYS A 17 21.29 -12.54 19.09
CA LYS A 17 20.79 -11.24 19.59
C LYS A 17 21.40 -10.02 18.89
N PHE A 18 22.57 -10.19 18.26
CA PHE A 18 23.27 -9.14 17.50
C PHE A 18 23.06 -9.27 16.00
N LYS A 19 22.55 -10.41 15.52
CA LYS A 19 22.11 -10.55 14.14
C LYS A 19 20.95 -9.60 13.92
N ALA A 20 21.03 -8.81 12.85
CA ALA A 20 19.88 -8.04 12.42
C ALA A 20 18.71 -9.02 12.25
N PRO A 21 17.52 -8.72 12.82
CA PRO A 21 16.36 -9.54 12.56
C PRO A 21 16.20 -9.64 11.04
N ALA A 22 15.88 -10.84 10.55
CA ALA A 22 15.54 -10.99 9.13
C ALA A 22 14.49 -9.93 8.82
N SER A 23 14.72 -9.08 7.81
CA SER A 23 13.78 -8.04 7.44
C SER A 23 12.40 -8.67 7.31
N GLU A 24 11.50 -8.41 8.28
CA GLU A 24 10.24 -9.13 8.38
C GLU A 24 9.49 -8.94 7.06
N ILE A 25 9.38 -10.02 6.27
CA ILE A 25 8.58 -9.99 5.06
C ILE A 25 7.15 -9.97 5.55
N LEU A 26 6.57 -8.77 5.58
CA LEU A 26 5.16 -8.60 5.94
C LEU A 26 4.30 -9.55 5.09
N PRO A 27 3.39 -10.31 5.72
CA PRO A 27 2.35 -11.03 5.01
C PRO A 27 1.62 -10.08 4.06
N TRP A 28 1.19 -10.59 2.91
CA TRP A 28 0.79 -9.73 1.80
C TRP A 28 -0.49 -10.20 1.13
N CYS A 29 -1.19 -9.23 0.55
CA CYS A 29 -2.30 -9.44 -0.35
C CYS A 29 -1.99 -8.78 -1.70
N GLN A 30 -2.71 -9.18 -2.74
CA GLN A 30 -2.48 -8.72 -4.11
C GLN A 30 -3.77 -8.52 -4.87
N MET A 31 -3.71 -7.68 -5.89
CA MET A 31 -4.75 -7.60 -6.91
C MET A 31 -4.52 -8.67 -7.97
N ILE A 32 -5.49 -9.55 -8.17
CA ILE A 32 -5.51 -10.54 -9.25
C ILE A 32 -6.30 -9.97 -10.42
N ASN A 33 -5.65 -9.94 -11.59
CA ASN A 33 -6.30 -9.50 -12.82
C ASN A 33 -7.22 -10.59 -13.38
N PRO A 34 -8.28 -10.19 -14.10
CA PRO A 34 -9.17 -11.11 -14.80
C PRO A 34 -8.41 -11.94 -15.84
N GLN A 35 -8.78 -13.21 -15.96
CA GLN A 35 -8.27 -14.12 -16.97
C GLN A 35 -9.41 -14.92 -17.59
N TRP A 36 -9.34 -15.18 -18.90
CA TRP A 36 -10.25 -16.09 -19.56
C TRP A 36 -9.88 -17.54 -19.23
N GLY A 37 -10.86 -18.30 -18.72
CA GLY A 37 -10.81 -19.75 -18.61
C GLY A 37 -11.81 -20.40 -19.59
N GLU A 38 -11.88 -21.73 -19.55
CA GLU A 38 -12.77 -22.52 -20.41
C GLU A 38 -14.25 -22.15 -20.24
N ASN A 39 -14.65 -21.77 -19.02
CA ASN A 39 -16.03 -21.44 -18.65
C ASN A 39 -16.28 -19.92 -18.56
N GLY A 40 -15.45 -19.11 -19.23
CA GLY A 40 -15.56 -17.65 -19.21
C GLY A 40 -14.55 -16.99 -18.27
N LEU A 41 -14.87 -15.78 -17.81
CA LEU A 41 -13.96 -14.98 -17.00
C LEU A 41 -13.79 -15.60 -15.60
N LYS A 42 -12.55 -15.92 -15.22
CA LYS A 42 -12.22 -16.39 -13.87
C LYS A 42 -12.42 -15.27 -12.83
N PRO A 43 -12.63 -15.61 -11.55
CA PRO A 43 -12.67 -14.63 -10.47
C PRO A 43 -11.42 -13.73 -10.45
N TYR A 44 -11.63 -12.47 -10.08
CA TYR A 44 -10.60 -11.44 -9.99
C TYR A 44 -10.90 -10.50 -8.82
N GLY A 45 -9.92 -9.68 -8.44
CA GLY A 45 -10.04 -8.73 -7.34
C GLY A 45 -8.92 -8.85 -6.33
N LEU A 46 -9.15 -8.35 -5.11
CA LEU A 46 -8.20 -8.45 -4.02
C LEU A 46 -8.14 -9.90 -3.53
N ALA A 47 -6.94 -10.44 -3.39
CA ALA A 47 -6.71 -11.81 -2.98
C ALA A 47 -5.61 -11.94 -1.93
N ILE A 48 -5.75 -12.94 -1.08
CA ILE A 48 -4.75 -13.39 -0.11
C ILE A 48 -4.56 -14.90 -0.25
N THR A 49 -3.32 -15.38 -0.19
CA THR A 49 -3.02 -16.81 -0.22
C THR A 49 -3.45 -17.46 1.10
N GLN A 50 -3.76 -18.76 1.09
CA GLN A 50 -4.06 -19.51 2.32
C GLN A 50 -2.93 -19.44 3.35
N GLU A 51 -1.68 -19.40 2.90
CA GLU A 51 -0.50 -19.23 3.76
C GLU A 51 -0.52 -17.88 4.48
N ASN A 52 -0.61 -16.77 3.73
CA ASN A 52 -0.66 -15.44 4.32
C ASN A 52 -1.89 -15.24 5.20
N ALA A 53 -3.04 -15.80 4.79
CA ALA A 53 -4.27 -15.79 5.58
C ALA A 53 -4.07 -16.44 6.95
N LYS A 54 -3.46 -17.63 6.99
CA LYS A 54 -3.14 -18.32 8.26
C LYS A 54 -2.15 -17.53 9.11
N LEU A 55 -1.12 -16.95 8.51
CA LEU A 55 -0.09 -16.18 9.22
C LEU A 55 -0.67 -14.97 9.97
N VAL A 56 -1.68 -14.30 9.42
CA VAL A 56 -2.32 -13.13 10.05
C VAL A 56 -3.60 -13.46 10.81
N GLY A 57 -3.97 -14.74 10.91
CA GLY A 57 -5.24 -15.16 11.53
C GLY A 57 -6.47 -14.64 10.78
N PHE A 58 -6.40 -14.57 9.45
CA PHE A 58 -7.48 -14.07 8.61
C PHE A 58 -8.73 -14.96 8.68
N THR A 59 -9.85 -14.35 9.06
CA THR A 59 -11.16 -14.98 9.11
C THR A 59 -12.05 -14.32 8.06
N PRO A 60 -12.21 -14.90 6.86
CA PRO A 60 -13.04 -14.33 5.81
C PRO A 60 -14.52 -14.27 6.22
N ASP A 61 -15.20 -13.19 5.83
CA ASP A 61 -16.66 -13.12 5.89
C ASP A 61 -17.30 -13.64 4.59
N GLU A 62 -18.63 -13.52 4.48
CA GLU A 62 -19.41 -13.97 3.31
C GLU A 62 -19.00 -13.31 1.98
N ASN A 63 -18.25 -12.20 2.01
CA ASN A 63 -17.82 -11.47 0.82
C ASN A 63 -16.55 -12.05 0.18
N TRP A 64 -15.94 -13.06 0.80
CA TRP A 64 -14.74 -13.72 0.33
C TRP A 64 -15.07 -15.11 -0.20
N GLN A 65 -14.54 -15.42 -1.38
CA GLN A 65 -14.66 -16.73 -2.01
C GLN A 65 -13.30 -17.42 -2.06
N GLN A 66 -13.29 -18.74 -1.85
CA GLN A 66 -12.12 -19.56 -2.11
C GLN A 66 -12.07 -19.92 -3.59
N VAL A 67 -10.92 -19.67 -4.23
CA VAL A 67 -10.71 -19.84 -5.67
C VAL A 67 -9.38 -20.54 -5.89
N GLU A 68 -9.37 -21.57 -6.73
CA GLU A 68 -8.15 -22.13 -7.28
C GLU A 68 -7.65 -21.27 -8.45
N TYR A 69 -6.43 -20.74 -8.34
CA TYR A 69 -5.86 -19.84 -9.33
C TYR A 69 -4.55 -20.36 -9.89
N THR A 70 -4.44 -20.37 -11.22
CA THR A 70 -3.22 -20.75 -11.93
C THR A 70 -2.44 -19.49 -12.32
N PHE A 71 -1.26 -19.30 -11.74
CA PHE A 71 -0.35 -18.23 -12.11
C PHE A 71 0.28 -18.47 -13.49
N GLY A 72 0.85 -17.43 -14.09
CA GLY A 72 1.54 -17.54 -15.39
C GLY A 72 2.75 -18.50 -15.37
N SER A 73 3.27 -18.86 -14.19
CA SER A 73 4.27 -19.92 -14.00
C SER A 73 3.72 -21.33 -14.19
N GLY A 74 2.39 -21.50 -14.25
CA GLY A 74 1.71 -22.79 -14.18
C GLY A 74 1.43 -23.26 -12.74
N GLU A 75 1.89 -22.53 -11.74
CA GLU A 75 1.62 -22.84 -10.33
C GLU A 75 0.14 -22.64 -10.00
N ILE A 76 -0.45 -23.62 -9.33
CA ILE A 76 -1.84 -23.61 -8.88
C ILE A 76 -1.85 -23.32 -7.39
N VAL A 77 -2.56 -22.27 -6.98
CA VAL A 77 -2.63 -21.81 -5.59
C VAL A 77 -4.08 -21.53 -5.21
N GLU A 78 -4.46 -21.92 -4.00
CA GLU A 78 -5.73 -21.52 -3.40
C GLU A 78 -5.65 -20.09 -2.85
N LEU A 79 -6.57 -19.26 -3.31
CA LEU A 79 -6.71 -17.86 -2.91
C LEU A 79 -8.06 -17.64 -2.24
N LEU A 80 -8.09 -16.78 -1.23
CA LEU A 80 -9.31 -16.12 -0.77
C LEU A 80 -9.40 -14.79 -1.51
N MET A 81 -10.52 -14.54 -2.19
CA MET A 81 -10.66 -13.42 -3.12
C MET A 81 -11.98 -12.67 -2.95
N THR A 82 -11.94 -11.35 -3.16
CA THR A 82 -13.14 -10.49 -3.21
C THR A 82 -12.97 -9.35 -4.22
N SER A 83 -14.08 -8.93 -4.84
CA SER A 83 -14.14 -7.75 -5.71
C SER A 83 -14.66 -6.49 -4.99
N THR A 84 -15.09 -6.59 -3.73
CA THR A 84 -15.62 -5.47 -2.94
C THR A 84 -15.00 -5.45 -1.53
N PRO A 85 -13.66 -5.41 -1.41
CA PRO A 85 -13.01 -5.43 -0.11
C PRO A 85 -13.35 -4.18 0.71
N ARG A 86 -13.35 -4.29 2.04
CA ARG A 86 -13.34 -3.14 2.96
C ARG A 86 -11.96 -3.05 3.59
N ILE A 87 -11.30 -1.91 3.43
CA ILE A 87 -9.86 -1.76 3.66
C ILE A 87 -9.59 -0.53 4.54
N LEU A 88 -8.81 -0.70 5.61
CA LEU A 88 -8.15 0.41 6.29
C LEU A 88 -6.77 0.59 5.68
N VAL A 89 -6.46 1.78 5.19
CA VAL A 89 -5.13 2.10 4.65
C VAL A 89 -4.35 2.87 5.71
N LEU A 90 -3.39 2.19 6.36
CA LEU A 90 -2.61 2.76 7.46
C LEU A 90 -1.49 3.64 6.91
N HIS A 91 -0.72 3.08 5.96
CA HIS A 91 0.35 3.80 5.30
C HIS A 91 0.29 3.61 3.80
N ARG A 92 0.56 4.69 3.07
CA ARG A 92 0.77 4.70 1.63
C ARG A 92 2.23 5.07 1.38
N GLY A 93 2.98 4.15 0.80
CA GLY A 93 4.34 4.42 0.36
C GLY A 93 4.39 5.33 -0.86
N PRO A 94 5.58 5.81 -1.25
CA PRO A 94 5.76 6.59 -2.46
C PRO A 94 5.42 5.75 -3.71
N VAL A 95 5.19 6.42 -4.83
CA VAL A 95 5.19 5.77 -6.14
C VAL A 95 6.63 5.40 -6.46
N CYS A 96 6.91 4.12 -6.63
CA CYS A 96 8.21 3.59 -7.01
C CYS A 96 8.18 3.10 -8.46
N ILE A 97 9.36 3.00 -9.06
CA ILE A 97 9.53 2.39 -10.38
C ILE A 97 10.38 1.12 -10.27
N LYS A 98 10.04 0.13 -11.10
CA LYS A 98 10.85 -1.05 -11.35
C LYS A 98 11.06 -1.26 -12.83
N ASP A 99 12.21 -1.82 -13.17
CA ASP A 99 12.50 -2.29 -14.53
C ASP A 99 11.68 -3.55 -14.82
N ARG A 100 10.99 -3.59 -15.98
CA ARG A 100 10.13 -4.72 -16.36
C ARG A 100 10.92 -5.96 -16.76
N THR A 101 12.13 -5.79 -17.26
CA THR A 101 13.00 -6.86 -17.76
C THR A 101 13.73 -7.54 -16.61
N THR A 102 14.31 -6.76 -15.71
CA THR A 102 15.10 -7.29 -14.59
C THR A 102 14.28 -7.49 -13.32
N ASN A 103 13.07 -6.93 -13.24
CA ASN A 103 12.25 -6.84 -12.02
C ASN A 103 12.91 -6.10 -10.85
N THR A 104 14.03 -5.41 -11.09
CA THR A 104 14.73 -4.63 -10.08
C THR A 104 13.97 -3.33 -9.77
N THR A 105 13.74 -3.06 -8.48
CA THR A 105 13.23 -1.76 -8.02
C THR A 105 14.36 -0.74 -8.10
N LEU A 106 14.14 0.39 -8.77
CA LEU A 106 15.15 1.45 -8.86
C LEU A 106 15.05 2.43 -7.70
N GLY A 107 13.82 2.75 -7.28
CA GLY A 107 13.56 3.71 -6.22
C GLY A 107 12.24 4.42 -6.43
N ARG A 108 12.10 5.61 -5.84
CA ARG A 108 10.93 6.47 -6.01
C ARG A 108 10.89 7.05 -7.44
N LEU A 109 9.68 7.19 -7.99
CA LEU A 109 9.46 7.75 -9.32
C LEU A 109 10.07 9.15 -9.44
N ILE A 110 9.93 9.98 -8.40
CA ILE A 110 10.42 11.36 -8.40
C ILE A 110 11.95 11.44 -8.55
N ASP A 111 12.68 10.52 -7.93
CA ASP A 111 14.16 10.47 -8.01
C ASP A 111 14.66 10.00 -9.38
N HIS A 112 13.79 9.39 -10.18
CA HIS A 112 14.10 8.80 -11.48
C HIS A 112 13.17 9.30 -12.59
N TYR A 113 12.61 10.50 -12.44
CA TYR A 113 11.54 10.98 -13.30
C TYR A 113 11.98 11.15 -14.77
N GLU A 114 13.18 11.66 -15.00
CA GLU A 114 13.73 11.81 -16.35
C GLU A 114 13.94 10.44 -17.03
N SER A 115 14.55 9.48 -16.32
CA SER A 115 14.72 8.12 -16.82
C SER A 115 13.38 7.47 -17.14
N PHE A 116 12.39 7.63 -16.25
CA PHE A 116 11.03 7.12 -16.46
C PHE A 116 10.39 7.72 -17.70
N THR A 117 10.52 9.03 -17.90
CA THR A 117 9.88 9.73 -19.02
C THR A 117 10.53 9.36 -20.36
N ASN A 118 11.85 9.22 -20.40
CA ASN A 118 12.60 8.87 -21.61
C ASN A 118 12.40 7.41 -22.04
N GLU A 119 12.25 6.47 -21.11
CA GLU A 119 12.11 5.04 -21.38
C GLU A 119 10.84 4.44 -20.74
N LYS A 120 9.71 5.16 -20.79
CA LYS A 120 8.44 4.76 -20.15
C LYS A 120 8.04 3.29 -20.36
N PRO A 121 8.18 2.69 -21.56
CA PRO A 121 7.82 1.28 -21.79
C PRO A 121 8.67 0.28 -21.00
N LYS A 122 9.90 0.65 -20.60
CA LYS A 122 10.83 -0.20 -19.83
C LYS A 122 10.43 -0.32 -18.36
N PHE A 123 9.74 0.70 -17.84
CA PHE A 123 9.44 0.79 -16.42
C PHE A 123 8.00 0.42 -16.09
N LYS A 124 7.78 -0.02 -14.85
CA LYS A 124 6.46 -0.21 -14.26
C LYS A 124 6.42 0.56 -12.94
N THR A 125 5.40 1.40 -12.78
CA THR A 125 5.12 2.07 -11.50
C THR A 125 4.40 1.12 -10.56
N PHE A 126 4.69 1.24 -9.27
CA PHE A 126 3.96 0.56 -8.22
C PHE A 126 3.94 1.39 -6.93
N THR A 127 2.94 1.13 -6.10
CA THR A 127 2.81 1.72 -4.76
C THR A 127 2.56 0.59 -3.77
N ARG A 128 3.21 0.68 -2.61
CA ARG A 128 2.99 -0.23 -1.48
C ARG A 128 2.07 0.43 -0.47
N TYR A 129 1.11 -0.32 0.02
CA TYR A 129 0.20 0.09 1.08
C TYR A 129 0.35 -0.88 2.25
N LEU A 130 0.23 -0.35 3.47
CA LEU A 130 0.04 -1.13 4.67
C LEU A 130 -1.45 -1.08 5.02
N VAL A 131 -2.11 -2.23 5.10
CA VAL A 131 -3.56 -2.30 5.18
C VAL A 131 -4.07 -3.29 6.22
N PHE A 132 -5.28 -3.04 6.71
CA PHE A 132 -6.12 -4.05 7.33
C PHE A 132 -7.37 -4.30 6.48
N LEU A 133 -7.87 -5.53 6.48
CA LEU A 133 -9.16 -5.93 5.93
C LEU A 133 -10.19 -5.92 7.05
N VAL A 134 -11.38 -5.38 6.76
CA VAL A 134 -12.44 -5.16 7.74
C VAL A 134 -13.71 -5.88 7.29
N GLY A 135 -14.45 -6.45 8.22
CA GLY A 135 -15.77 -7.00 7.96
C GLY A 135 -16.85 -5.91 7.92
N LYS A 136 -18.06 -6.25 7.45
CA LYS A 136 -19.22 -5.34 7.50
C LYS A 136 -19.56 -4.85 8.92
N ASN A 137 -19.19 -5.62 9.94
CA ASN A 137 -19.37 -5.30 11.36
C ASN A 137 -18.29 -4.35 11.94
N GLN A 138 -17.43 -3.76 11.09
CA GLN A 138 -16.31 -2.91 11.49
C GLN A 138 -15.24 -3.61 12.34
N LYS A 139 -15.20 -4.95 12.32
CA LYS A 139 -14.16 -5.74 12.97
C LYS A 139 -13.04 -6.04 11.99
N LEU A 140 -11.80 -5.97 12.48
CA LEU A 140 -10.65 -6.43 11.71
C LEU A 140 -10.81 -7.93 11.43
N LEU A 141 -10.57 -8.33 10.19
CA LEU A 141 -10.66 -9.74 9.79
C LEU A 141 -9.38 -10.51 10.12
N HIS A 142 -8.33 -9.84 10.60
CA HIS A 142 -7.02 -10.41 10.92
C HIS A 142 -6.29 -9.56 11.97
N HIS A 143 -5.27 -10.11 12.63
CA HIS A 143 -4.61 -9.48 13.80
C HIS A 143 -3.34 -8.67 13.49
N SER A 144 -2.74 -8.83 12.31
CA SER A 144 -1.53 -8.11 11.89
C SER A 144 -1.70 -7.49 10.50
N PRO A 145 -1.07 -6.35 10.20
CA PRO A 145 -1.29 -5.66 8.92
C PRO A 145 -0.75 -6.46 7.74
N LEU A 146 -1.34 -6.21 6.56
CA LEU A 146 -0.93 -6.78 5.29
C LEU A 146 -0.23 -5.74 4.43
N ARG A 147 0.78 -6.17 3.68
CA ARG A 147 1.34 -5.37 2.58
C ARG A 147 0.55 -5.60 1.31
N LEU A 148 0.01 -4.53 0.73
CA LEU A 148 -0.62 -4.55 -0.59
C LEU A 148 0.28 -3.81 -1.58
N THR A 149 0.75 -4.48 -2.63
CA THR A 149 1.51 -3.84 -3.71
C THR A 149 0.67 -3.76 -4.97
N LEU A 150 0.38 -2.53 -5.42
CA LEU A 150 -0.42 -2.29 -6.61
C LEU A 150 0.44 -1.64 -7.69
N SER A 151 0.23 -2.02 -8.94
CA SER A 151 1.06 -1.57 -10.05
C SER A 151 0.24 -1.37 -11.33
N GLY A 152 0.74 -0.53 -12.24
CA GLY A 152 0.05 -0.23 -13.49
C GLY A 152 -1.36 0.35 -13.28
N ALA A 153 -2.30 0.00 -14.17
CA ALA A 153 -3.67 0.55 -14.15
C ALA A 153 -4.46 0.20 -12.87
N ALA A 154 -4.25 -0.99 -12.29
CA ALA A 154 -4.86 -1.35 -11.01
C ALA A 154 -4.37 -0.44 -9.87
N GLY A 155 -3.06 -0.13 -9.84
CA GLY A 155 -2.49 0.78 -8.85
C GLY A 155 -2.89 2.24 -9.06
N ALA A 156 -2.95 2.70 -10.31
CA ALA A 156 -3.39 4.05 -10.63
C ALA A 156 -4.84 4.28 -10.22
N SER A 157 -5.76 3.42 -10.65
CA SER A 157 -7.20 3.52 -10.31
C SER A 157 -7.45 3.46 -8.81
N PHE A 158 -6.85 2.49 -8.09
CA PHE A 158 -6.96 2.41 -6.64
C PHE A 158 -6.42 3.66 -5.94
N SER A 159 -5.27 4.18 -6.40
CA SER A 159 -4.65 5.36 -5.81
C SER A 159 -5.53 6.60 -5.99
N THR A 160 -6.07 6.83 -7.19
CA THR A 160 -6.96 7.95 -7.50
C THR A 160 -8.25 7.86 -6.67
N ALA A 161 -8.84 6.67 -6.58
CA ALA A 161 -10.03 6.44 -5.77
C ALA A 161 -9.79 6.70 -4.27
N PHE A 162 -8.64 6.30 -3.75
CA PHE A 162 -8.29 6.52 -2.34
C PHE A 162 -7.98 7.99 -2.04
N ARG A 163 -7.09 8.61 -2.83
CA ARG A 163 -6.63 9.99 -2.63
C ARG A 163 -5.93 10.55 -3.87
N THR A 164 -6.48 11.62 -4.42
CA THR A 164 -5.85 12.43 -5.48
C THR A 164 -5.39 13.75 -4.91
N SER A 165 -4.15 14.12 -5.22
CA SER A 165 -3.57 15.41 -4.85
C SER A 165 -3.08 16.14 -6.09
N LYS A 166 -3.26 17.46 -6.11
CA LYS A 166 -2.71 18.37 -7.13
C LYS A 166 -2.05 19.54 -6.41
N ASN A 167 -0.80 19.84 -6.75
CA ASN A 167 -0.02 20.94 -6.15
C ASN A 167 0.00 20.85 -4.60
N GLY A 168 0.22 19.65 -4.06
CA GLY A 168 0.23 19.40 -2.62
C GLY A 168 -1.14 19.47 -1.92
N GLN A 169 -2.23 19.75 -2.63
CA GLN A 169 -3.58 19.80 -2.07
C GLN A 169 -4.41 18.60 -2.52
N VAL A 170 -5.15 18.00 -1.59
CA VAL A 170 -6.07 16.90 -1.91
C VAL A 170 -7.27 17.47 -2.67
N THR A 171 -7.52 16.96 -3.87
CA THR A 171 -8.57 17.44 -4.77
C THR A 171 -9.77 16.51 -4.84
N SER A 172 -9.56 15.20 -4.69
CA SER A 172 -10.61 14.18 -4.76
C SER A 172 -10.20 12.86 -4.10
N GLY A 173 -11.13 11.91 -4.09
CA GLY A 173 -10.95 10.57 -3.52
C GLY A 173 -11.58 10.41 -2.14
N PHE A 174 -11.65 9.16 -1.69
CA PHE A 174 -12.26 8.73 -0.44
C PHE A 174 -11.81 9.55 0.77
N THR A 175 -10.51 9.82 0.90
CA THR A 175 -9.99 10.57 2.07
C THR A 175 -10.57 11.98 2.21
N LEU A 176 -10.79 12.70 1.10
CA LEU A 176 -11.40 14.04 1.12
C LEU A 176 -12.89 13.97 1.43
N GLU A 177 -13.59 12.98 0.88
CA GLU A 177 -15.01 12.77 1.15
C GLU A 177 -15.25 12.39 2.61
N LEU A 178 -14.42 11.53 3.19
CA LEU A 178 -14.48 11.15 4.59
C LEU A 178 -14.32 12.36 5.52
N GLU A 179 -13.39 13.27 5.23
CA GLU A 179 -13.21 14.50 6.00
C GLU A 179 -14.44 15.42 5.92
N LYS A 180 -15.02 15.57 4.72
CA LYS A 180 -16.24 16.36 4.51
C LYS A 180 -17.43 15.74 5.24
N ALA A 181 -17.61 14.42 5.14
CA ALA A 181 -18.64 13.66 5.84
C ALA A 181 -18.50 13.81 7.36
N TYR A 182 -17.28 13.70 7.89
CA TYR A 182 -17.00 13.91 9.31
C TYR A 182 -17.28 15.35 9.76
N ALA A 183 -16.91 16.36 8.97
CA ALA A 183 -17.21 17.75 9.28
C ALA A 183 -18.73 18.01 9.32
N ALA A 184 -19.46 17.50 8.33
CA ALA A 184 -20.92 17.59 8.26
C ALA A 184 -21.62 16.85 9.41
N PHE A 185 -21.21 15.62 9.71
CA PHE A 185 -21.72 14.83 10.86
C PHE A 185 -21.53 15.55 12.20
N ARG A 186 -20.43 16.30 12.35
CA ARG A 186 -20.13 17.07 13.57
C ARG A 186 -20.70 18.50 13.56
N HIS A 187 -21.38 18.90 12.48
CA HIS A 187 -21.85 20.27 12.27
C HIS A 187 -20.74 21.32 12.45
N GLN A 188 -19.55 21.04 11.93
CA GLN A 188 -18.37 21.92 12.03
C GLN A 188 -17.85 22.29 10.64
N SER A 189 -17.08 23.38 10.56
CA SER A 189 -16.36 23.76 9.34
C SER A 189 -15.35 22.67 8.94
N PHE A 190 -15.18 22.50 7.63
CA PHE A 190 -14.17 21.61 7.09
C PHE A 190 -12.77 21.99 7.57
N ALA A 191 -12.02 20.99 8.03
CA ALA A 191 -10.62 21.11 8.38
C ALA A 191 -9.90 19.79 8.03
N ALA A 192 -8.78 19.91 7.33
CA ALA A 192 -7.95 18.77 6.95
C ALA A 192 -7.55 17.94 8.16
N LYS A 193 -7.50 16.61 7.99
CA LYS A 193 -7.19 15.65 9.04
C LYS A 193 -5.83 14.98 8.79
N SER A 194 -5.29 14.39 9.86
CA SER A 194 -4.00 13.71 9.83
C SER A 194 -4.10 12.33 9.16
N GLY A 195 -2.96 11.76 8.80
CA GLY A 195 -2.90 10.39 8.27
C GLY A 195 -3.51 9.35 9.22
N LEU A 196 -3.37 9.54 10.54
CA LEU A 196 -3.98 8.65 11.54
C LEU A 196 -5.52 8.69 11.49
N PHE A 197 -6.12 9.84 11.20
CA PHE A 197 -7.56 9.92 10.96
C PHE A 197 -7.95 9.13 9.70
N HIS A 198 -7.20 9.28 8.60
CA HIS A 198 -7.45 8.52 7.37
C HIS A 198 -7.27 7.01 7.58
N ALA A 199 -6.36 6.59 8.46
CA ALA A 199 -6.16 5.19 8.83
C ALA A 199 -7.36 4.54 9.55
N HIS A 200 -8.29 5.35 10.09
CA HIS A 200 -9.57 4.87 10.65
C HIS A 200 -10.69 4.81 9.60
N GLY A 201 -10.46 5.36 8.40
CA GLY A 201 -11.41 5.36 7.31
C GLY A 201 -11.49 4.01 6.61
N VAL A 202 -12.67 3.40 6.58
CA VAL A 202 -12.93 2.13 5.89
C VAL A 202 -13.18 2.40 4.41
N PHE A 203 -12.13 2.28 3.60
CA PHE A 203 -12.21 2.42 2.15
C PHE A 203 -12.80 1.16 1.52
N CYS A 204 -13.90 1.30 0.78
CA CYS A 204 -14.63 0.18 0.19
C CYS A 204 -14.63 0.29 -1.36
N PRO A 205 -13.51 -0.04 -2.02
CA PRO A 205 -13.42 0.03 -3.48
C PRO A 205 -14.29 -1.02 -4.18
N ILE A 206 -14.89 -0.63 -5.30
CA ILE A 206 -15.61 -1.52 -6.21
C ILE A 206 -14.67 -1.90 -7.35
N ILE A 207 -14.30 -3.18 -7.41
CA ILE A 207 -13.33 -3.70 -8.38
C ILE A 207 -14.07 -4.38 -9.53
N THR A 208 -13.78 -3.97 -10.76
CA THR A 208 -14.32 -4.59 -11.97
C THR A 208 -13.22 -4.92 -12.98
N SER A 209 -13.58 -5.69 -13.99
CA SER A 209 -12.71 -6.05 -15.12
C SER A 209 -12.86 -5.02 -16.23
N GLU A 210 -11.80 -4.29 -16.55
CA GLU A 210 -11.76 -3.37 -17.70
C GLU A 210 -10.54 -3.62 -18.59
N GLU A 211 -10.71 -3.38 -19.89
CA GLU A 211 -9.57 -3.32 -20.81
C GLU A 211 -8.79 -2.02 -20.60
N ARG A 212 -7.51 -2.13 -20.25
CA ARG A 212 -6.62 -0.98 -20.05
C ARG A 212 -5.34 -1.15 -20.87
N GLY A 213 -4.72 -0.01 -21.19
CA GLY A 213 -3.48 0.08 -21.96
C GLY A 213 -3.69 0.52 -23.41
N THR A 214 -2.58 0.77 -24.08
CA THR A 214 -2.50 1.08 -25.52
C THR A 214 -2.19 -0.15 -26.33
N ALA A 215 -2.71 -0.21 -27.57
CA ALA A 215 -2.34 -1.26 -28.51
C ALA A 215 -0.82 -1.24 -28.77
N PRO A 216 -0.14 -2.41 -28.81
CA PRO A 216 -0.69 -3.77 -28.73
C PRO A 216 -0.86 -4.34 -27.30
N ASN A 217 -0.48 -3.60 -26.26
CA ASN A 217 -0.43 -4.04 -24.86
C ASN A 217 -1.74 -3.85 -24.08
N LYS A 218 -2.89 -4.00 -24.74
CA LYS A 218 -4.19 -4.00 -24.04
C LYS A 218 -4.38 -5.29 -23.27
N ALA A 219 -4.83 -5.20 -22.03
CA ALA A 219 -5.14 -6.35 -21.20
C ALA A 219 -6.36 -6.08 -20.31
N LEU A 220 -7.05 -7.14 -19.92
CA LEU A 220 -8.04 -7.07 -18.84
C LEU A 220 -7.32 -6.87 -17.50
N VAL A 221 -7.75 -5.84 -16.77
CA VAL A 221 -7.17 -5.44 -15.50
C VAL A 221 -8.28 -5.32 -14.47
N ALA A 222 -8.00 -5.78 -13.25
CA ALA A 222 -8.86 -5.53 -12.11
C ALA A 222 -8.62 -4.09 -11.65
N VAL A 223 -9.60 -3.22 -11.89
CA VAL A 223 -9.49 -1.78 -11.63
C VAL A 223 -10.53 -1.34 -10.61
N THR A 224 -10.18 -0.34 -9.81
CA THR A 224 -11.16 0.33 -8.95
C THR A 224 -11.93 1.33 -9.81
N VAL A 225 -13.19 1.03 -10.09
CA VAL A 225 -14.05 1.90 -10.92
C VAL A 225 -14.82 2.91 -10.09
N ASP A 226 -15.06 2.57 -8.83
CA ASP A 226 -15.80 3.40 -7.88
C ASP A 226 -15.49 2.95 -6.44
N TYR A 227 -16.08 3.60 -5.45
CA TYR A 227 -16.03 3.19 -4.04
C TYR A 227 -17.30 3.60 -3.30
N GLU A 228 -17.59 2.96 -2.16
CA GLU A 228 -18.70 3.40 -1.32
C GLU A 228 -18.41 4.78 -0.73
N HIS A 229 -19.33 5.73 -0.94
CA HIS A 229 -19.14 7.14 -0.60
C HIS A 229 -19.62 7.48 0.82
N PRO A 230 -18.72 7.93 1.72
CA PRO A 230 -19.12 8.38 3.04
C PRO A 230 -19.87 9.73 2.96
N THR A 231 -20.97 9.82 3.68
CA THR A 231 -21.80 11.00 3.90
C THR A 231 -21.99 11.22 5.40
N ALA A 232 -22.61 12.33 5.80
CA ALA A 232 -22.90 12.57 7.22
C ALA A 232 -23.82 11.49 7.81
N GLU A 233 -24.77 10.99 7.01
CA GLU A 233 -25.80 10.04 7.43
C GLU A 233 -25.28 8.62 7.61
N ASN A 234 -24.30 8.20 6.79
CA ASN A 234 -23.76 6.84 6.80
C ASN A 234 -22.33 6.76 7.38
N LEU A 235 -21.76 7.86 7.89
CA LEU A 235 -20.37 7.94 8.33
C LEU A 235 -19.96 6.82 9.29
N VAL A 236 -20.89 6.40 10.14
CA VAL A 236 -20.67 5.34 11.13
C VAL A 236 -20.29 4.00 10.50
N GLU A 237 -20.57 3.75 9.22
CA GLU A 237 -20.20 2.53 8.50
C GLU A 237 -18.77 2.59 7.95
N TYR A 238 -18.21 3.80 7.83
CA TYR A 238 -16.96 4.09 7.12
C TYR A 238 -15.86 4.66 8.02
N LEU A 239 -16.09 4.75 9.33
CA LEU A 239 -15.13 5.31 10.27
C LEU A 239 -15.08 4.49 11.56
N ILE A 240 -13.92 3.91 11.84
CA ILE A 240 -13.69 3.13 13.05
C ILE A 240 -13.76 4.05 14.29
N PRO A 241 -14.64 3.76 15.27
CA PRO A 241 -14.78 4.60 16.48
C PRO A 241 -13.51 4.61 17.32
N THR A 242 -13.12 5.77 17.85
CA THR A 242 -11.89 5.94 18.64
C THR A 242 -11.88 5.20 19.99
N ASN A 243 -13.05 4.78 20.47
CA ASN A 243 -13.21 4.02 21.71
C ASN A 243 -13.31 2.50 21.48
N SER A 244 -13.06 2.03 20.25
CA SER A 244 -13.07 0.61 19.90
C SER A 244 -11.72 -0.05 20.13
N GLU A 245 -11.71 -1.39 20.28
CA GLU A 245 -10.48 -2.18 20.31
C GLU A 245 -9.71 -2.07 18.98
N GLU A 246 -10.44 -1.97 17.87
CA GLU A 246 -9.86 -1.80 16.54
C GLU A 246 -9.06 -0.49 16.43
N SER A 247 -9.54 0.61 17.02
CA SER A 247 -8.81 1.87 17.05
C SER A 247 -7.49 1.76 17.80
N ALA A 248 -7.43 1.01 18.90
CA ALA A 248 -6.18 0.79 19.62
C ALA A 248 -5.14 0.05 18.74
N VAL A 249 -5.58 -0.98 18.01
CA VAL A 249 -4.73 -1.72 17.07
C VAL A 249 -4.25 -0.81 15.92
N ILE A 250 -5.14 0.00 15.35
CA ILE A 250 -4.81 0.96 14.28
C ILE A 250 -3.76 1.94 14.75
N CYS A 251 -3.96 2.59 15.91
CA CYS A 251 -3.01 3.56 16.46
C CYS A 251 -1.63 2.93 16.70
N GLN A 252 -1.58 1.79 17.40
CA GLN A 252 -0.32 1.10 17.69
C GLN A 252 0.41 0.69 16.40
N THR A 253 -0.31 0.14 15.42
CA THR A 253 0.28 -0.29 14.15
C THR A 253 0.74 0.91 13.32
N PHE A 254 -0.05 1.98 13.28
CA PHE A 254 0.30 3.20 12.56
C PHE A 254 1.62 3.79 13.06
N GLU A 255 1.82 3.84 14.39
CA GLU A 255 3.07 4.29 15.00
C GLU A 255 4.23 3.33 14.75
N THR A 256 4.01 2.02 14.95
CA THR A 256 5.02 0.97 14.74
C THR A 256 5.60 1.02 13.32
N TYR A 257 4.75 1.33 12.34
CA TYR A 257 5.12 1.36 10.92
C TYR A 257 5.21 2.79 10.35
N GLN A 258 5.50 3.82 11.16
CA GLN A 258 5.63 5.21 10.70
C GLN A 258 6.66 5.44 9.57
N ASP A 259 7.61 4.51 9.42
CA ASP A 259 8.64 4.51 8.38
C ASP A 259 8.32 3.57 7.21
N PHE A 260 7.11 3.01 7.16
CA PHE A 260 6.69 2.13 6.08
C PHE A 260 6.84 2.81 4.71
N GLY A 261 7.50 2.11 3.79
CA GLY A 261 7.70 2.59 2.43
C GLY A 261 8.77 3.68 2.29
N LYS A 262 9.37 4.16 3.38
CA LYS A 262 10.62 4.91 3.31
C LYS A 262 11.73 3.92 2.99
N GLU A 263 12.45 4.14 1.89
CA GLU A 263 13.69 3.40 1.69
C GLU A 263 14.66 3.82 2.79
N GLN A 264 15.15 2.85 3.57
CA GLN A 264 16.29 3.13 4.43
C GLN A 264 17.43 3.56 3.50
N PRO A 265 18.09 4.71 3.76
CA PRO A 265 19.25 5.08 2.99
C PRO A 265 20.20 3.89 3.00
N LYS A 266 20.65 3.45 1.82
CA LYS A 266 21.80 2.55 1.75
C LYS A 266 22.86 3.18 2.64
N LEU A 267 23.28 2.46 3.67
CA LEU A 267 24.56 2.74 4.32
C LEU A 267 25.61 2.52 3.24
N GLU A 268 25.87 3.56 2.46
CA GLU A 268 27.06 3.64 1.64
C GLU A 268 28.22 3.54 2.62
N ALA A 269 29.07 2.54 2.40
CA ALA A 269 30.32 2.40 3.13
C ALA A 269 31.04 3.74 3.06
N ALA A 270 31.36 4.29 4.25
CA ALA A 270 31.92 5.61 4.42
C ALA A 270 33.04 5.91 3.43
N SER A 271 32.80 6.86 2.53
CA SER A 271 33.83 7.72 1.97
C SER A 271 33.66 9.10 2.58
N THR A 272 34.72 9.54 3.28
CA THR A 272 34.89 10.83 3.96
C THR A 272 34.63 12.06 3.06
N PRO A 273 34.35 13.23 3.67
CA PRO A 273 33.53 14.27 3.08
C PRO A 273 34.34 15.24 2.22
N ASP A 274 33.72 15.75 1.17
CA ASP A 274 34.03 17.09 0.65
C ASP A 274 32.78 17.96 0.79
N VAL A 275 32.98 19.10 1.43
CA VAL A 275 31.98 20.14 1.69
C VAL A 275 31.89 21.01 0.44
N GLU A 276 30.73 21.03 -0.21
CA GLU A 276 30.30 22.18 -0.98
C GLU A 276 28.85 22.53 -0.60
N GLU A 277 28.70 23.69 0.03
CA GLU A 277 27.43 24.41 0.15
C GLU A 277 26.93 24.74 -1.26
N ILE A 278 25.76 24.22 -1.62
CA ILE A 278 24.92 24.82 -2.66
C ILE A 278 23.52 25.03 -2.09
N ALA A 279 23.10 26.28 -2.20
CA ALA A 279 21.88 26.89 -1.69
C ALA A 279 20.60 26.40 -2.40
N ASP A 280 19.48 26.56 -1.68
CA ASP A 280 18.08 26.53 -2.13
C ASP A 280 17.73 25.56 -3.26
N SER A 281 17.39 24.31 -2.88
CA SER A 281 16.58 23.46 -3.75
C SER A 281 15.10 23.76 -3.48
N ASP A 282 14.48 24.44 -4.43
CA ASP A 282 13.05 24.57 -4.58
C ASP A 282 12.32 23.26 -4.22
N ARG A 283 11.30 23.38 -3.37
CA ARG A 283 10.33 22.31 -3.08
C ARG A 283 9.64 21.90 -4.38
N PHE A 284 10.09 20.80 -4.97
CA PHE A 284 9.37 20.16 -6.07
C PHE A 284 8.20 19.37 -5.51
N ASP A 285 7.01 19.98 -5.61
CA ASP A 285 5.73 19.44 -5.22
C ASP A 285 5.35 18.18 -6.03
N GLU A 286 4.59 17.28 -5.40
CA GLU A 286 3.86 16.17 -6.05
C GLU A 286 2.92 16.74 -7.13
N TYR A 287 3.41 16.88 -8.36
CA TYR A 287 2.59 17.19 -9.53
C TYR A 287 1.90 15.92 -10.05
N ASP A 288 0.58 15.91 -9.90
CA ASP A 288 -0.41 15.81 -10.98
C ASP A 288 -0.15 14.73 -12.07
N PHE A 289 -0.72 13.53 -11.89
CA PHE A 289 -0.90 12.57 -12.98
C PHE A 289 -2.39 12.26 -13.23
N ASP A 290 -3.22 13.31 -13.17
CA ASP A 290 -4.49 13.32 -13.89
C ASP A 290 -4.16 13.56 -15.38
N ALA A 291 -4.36 12.52 -16.19
CA ALA A 291 -4.17 12.52 -17.65
C ALA A 291 -2.71 12.45 -18.15
N ALA A 292 -2.11 11.26 -18.10
CA ALA A 292 -1.27 10.83 -19.21
C ALA A 292 -2.08 9.84 -20.06
N PRO A 293 -2.16 10.01 -21.39
CA PRO A 293 -2.86 9.06 -22.24
C PRO A 293 -2.17 7.70 -22.05
N TYR A 294 -2.96 6.71 -21.61
CA TYR A 294 -2.58 5.31 -21.62
C TYR A 294 -2.21 4.88 -23.02
#